data_AF-A0A8X6RAW4-F1
#
_entry.id   AF-A0A8X6RAW4-F1
#
_cell.length_a   1.000
_cell.length_b   1.000
_cell.length_c   1.000
_cell.angle_alpha   90.00
_cell.angle_beta   90.00
_cell.angle_gamma   90.00
#
_symmetry.space_group_name_H-M   'P 1'
#
loop_
_entity.id
_entity.type
_entity.pdbx_description
1 polymer ?
#
loop_
_entity_poly.entity_id
_entity_poly.type
_entity_poly.pdbx_seq_one_letter_code
_entity_poly.pdbx_strand_id
1 'polypeptide(L)'
;MKTAGLSTRRFASQVNRSECAVRNCWEQWTREGIHARKTGSGVTRKTTRREDRSIVRQALVDPTVTHSTIRADVGVAIVPQTISRHLAEENLKSKRPFRALPLRLQWTVKKFIFYFFTNLPQIFTGCM
;
A
#
# COMPACT_ATOMS: atom_id res chain seq x y z
N MET A 1 3.24 -15.70 39.93
CA MET A 1 3.27 -14.25 40.24
C MET A 1 3.49 -14.03 41.73
N LYS A 2 4.71 -14.17 42.27
CA LYS A 2 4.99 -13.90 43.70
C LYS A 2 5.78 -12.60 43.93
N THR A 3 6.13 -11.87 42.88
CA THR A 3 7.09 -10.76 42.94
C THR A 3 6.49 -9.38 43.19
N ALA A 4 5.16 -9.21 43.18
CA ALA A 4 4.51 -7.90 43.36
C ALA A 4 3.55 -7.80 44.57
N GLY A 5 3.48 -8.82 45.44
CA GLY A 5 2.57 -8.83 46.61
C GLY A 5 1.06 -8.79 46.29
N LEU A 6 0.69 -8.71 45.02
CA LEU A 6 -0.70 -8.70 44.56
C LEU A 6 -1.26 -10.12 44.42
N SER A 7 -2.48 -10.33 44.92
CA SER A 7 -3.22 -11.56 44.63
C SER A 7 -3.62 -11.61 43.15
N THR A 8 -3.58 -12.81 42.56
CA THR A 8 -3.98 -13.07 41.17
C THR A 8 -5.40 -12.58 40.88
N ARG A 9 -6.31 -12.77 41.83
CA ARG A 9 -7.69 -12.27 41.77
C ARG A 9 -7.76 -10.74 41.70
N ARG A 10 -7.03 -10.01 42.55
CA ARG A 10 -7.04 -8.54 42.52
C ARG A 10 -6.46 -8.00 41.22
N PHE A 11 -5.36 -8.60 40.74
CA PHE A 11 -4.77 -8.23 39.46
C PHE A 11 -5.73 -8.52 38.28
N ALA A 12 -6.41 -9.66 38.29
CA ALA A 12 -7.41 -10.01 37.30
C ALA A 12 -8.59 -9.01 37.27
N SER A 13 -9.08 -8.61 38.45
CA SER A 13 -10.09 -7.55 38.57
C SER A 13 -9.60 -6.20 38.05
N GLN A 14 -8.35 -5.81 38.35
CA GLN A 14 -7.76 -4.56 37.86
C GLN A 14 -7.62 -4.53 36.33
N VAL A 15 -7.28 -5.66 35.71
CA VAL A 15 -7.12 -5.77 34.25
C VAL A 15 -8.44 -6.12 33.55
N ASN A 16 -9.55 -6.26 34.29
CA ASN A 16 -10.86 -6.68 33.81
C ASN A 16 -10.78 -7.98 32.96
N ARG A 17 -10.05 -8.97 33.47
CA ARG A 17 -9.88 -10.30 32.86
C ARG A 17 -10.17 -11.39 33.87
N SER A 18 -10.41 -12.61 33.39
CA SER A 18 -10.55 -13.75 34.27
C SER A 18 -9.21 -14.12 34.92
N GLU A 19 -9.26 -14.65 36.15
CA GLU A 19 -8.07 -15.13 36.85
C GLU A 19 -7.35 -16.25 36.08
N CYS A 20 -8.11 -17.10 35.37
CA CYS A 20 -7.50 -18.14 34.54
C CYS A 20 -6.73 -17.55 33.35
N ALA A 21 -7.21 -16.45 32.74
CA ALA A 21 -6.51 -15.80 31.63
C ALA A 21 -5.20 -15.18 32.09
N VAL A 22 -5.19 -14.53 33.27
CA VAL A 22 -3.98 -14.00 33.89
C VAL A 22 -2.97 -15.11 34.17
N ARG A 23 -3.43 -16.23 34.78
CA ARG A 23 -2.57 -17.37 35.08
C ARG A 23 -1.98 -17.99 33.81
N ASN A 24 -2.81 -18.25 32.79
CA ASN A 24 -2.37 -18.84 31.53
C ASN A 24 -1.35 -17.93 30.80
N CYS A 25 -1.57 -16.61 30.82
CA CYS A 25 -0.64 -15.63 30.26
C CYS A 25 0.70 -15.64 31.01
N TRP A 26 0.66 -15.70 32.35
CA TRP A 26 1.87 -15.80 33.16
C TRP A 26 2.63 -17.10 32.90
N GLU A 27 1.94 -18.24 32.85
CA GLU A 27 2.55 -19.54 32.55
C GLU A 27 3.17 -19.56 31.15
N GLN A 28 2.48 -19.02 30.15
CA GLN A 28 3.01 -18.87 28.80
C GLN A 28 4.28 -18.00 28.80
N TRP A 29 4.25 -16.86 29.49
CA TRP A 29 5.41 -15.98 29.63
C TRP A 29 6.59 -16.70 30.30
N THR A 30 6.37 -17.43 31.39
CA THR A 30 7.45 -18.16 32.08
C THR A 30 8.04 -19.29 31.25
N ARG A 31 7.26 -19.89 30.35
CA ARG A 31 7.68 -21.02 29.52
C ARG A 31 8.41 -20.58 28.26
N GLU A 32 7.89 -19.55 27.59
CA GLU A 32 8.32 -19.15 26.25
C GLU A 32 9.07 -17.82 26.25
N GLY A 33 8.97 -17.02 27.31
CA GLY A 33 9.51 -15.65 27.36
C GLY A 33 8.79 -14.68 26.42
N ILE A 34 7.65 -15.09 25.85
CA ILE A 34 6.92 -14.32 24.83
C ILE A 34 5.56 -13.92 25.39
N HIS A 35 5.28 -12.62 25.39
CA HIS A 35 3.98 -12.05 25.80
C HIS A 35 3.03 -11.94 24.61
N ALA A 36 3.58 -12.01 23.39
CA ALA A 36 2.84 -11.99 22.16
C ALA A 36 2.11 -13.31 21.90
N ARG A 37 1.07 -13.23 21.07
CA ARG A 37 0.40 -14.41 20.54
C ARG A 37 1.39 -15.25 19.72
N LYS A 38 1.28 -16.58 19.82
CA LYS A 38 2.09 -17.51 19.03
C LYS A 38 1.95 -17.24 17.54
N THR A 39 3.08 -17.17 16.84
CA THR A 39 3.09 -17.11 15.38
C THR A 39 2.32 -18.30 14.82
N GLY A 40 1.33 -18.04 13.97
CA GLY A 40 0.49 -19.09 13.36
C GLY A 40 -0.76 -19.49 14.15
N SER A 41 -1.09 -18.86 15.28
CA SER A 41 -2.33 -19.16 16.02
C SER A 41 -3.60 -18.52 15.41
N GLY A 42 -3.52 -18.11 14.14
CA GLY A 42 -4.63 -17.51 13.39
C GLY A 42 -5.24 -18.49 12.42
N VAL A 43 -6.31 -18.08 11.75
CA VAL A 43 -6.92 -18.86 10.67
C VAL A 43 -5.90 -19.06 9.54
N THR A 44 -5.80 -20.28 9.03
CA THR A 44 -4.95 -20.63 7.90
C THR A 44 -5.30 -19.76 6.69
N ARG A 45 -4.26 -19.28 5.99
CA ARG A 45 -4.44 -18.48 4.78
C ARG A 45 -5.10 -19.33 3.69
N LYS A 46 -5.98 -18.71 2.90
CA LYS A 46 -6.54 -19.32 1.69
C LYS A 46 -5.51 -19.46 0.57
N THR A 47 -4.50 -18.59 0.59
CA THR A 47 -3.44 -18.58 -0.41
C THR A 47 -2.27 -19.46 0.01
N THR A 48 -1.65 -20.13 -0.96
CA THR A 48 -0.43 -20.89 -0.72
C THR A 48 0.81 -19.98 -0.74
N ARG A 49 1.92 -20.43 -0.15
CA ARG A 49 3.21 -19.70 -0.24
C ARG A 49 3.68 -19.48 -1.68
N ARG A 50 3.23 -20.30 -2.64
CA ARG A 50 3.59 -20.12 -4.06
C ARG A 50 2.81 -18.95 -4.68
N GLU A 51 1.52 -18.86 -4.38
CA GLU A 51 0.65 -17.77 -4.81
C GLU A 51 1.08 -16.44 -4.21
N ASP A 52 1.35 -16.40 -2.90
CA ASP A 52 1.84 -15.19 -2.20
C ASP A 52 3.11 -14.66 -2.88
N ARG A 53 4.07 -15.56 -3.18
CA ARG A 53 5.30 -15.19 -3.90
C ARG A 53 5.03 -14.71 -5.33
N SER A 54 4.01 -15.23 -6.01
CA SER A 54 3.64 -14.77 -7.35
C SER A 54 3.10 -13.34 -7.31
N ILE A 55 2.20 -13.07 -6.36
CA ILE A 55 1.62 -11.73 -6.12
C ILE A 55 2.73 -10.70 -5.91
N VAL A 56 3.66 -11.01 -4.99
CA VAL A 56 4.79 -10.13 -4.65
C VAL A 56 5.73 -9.95 -5.85
N ARG A 57 6.04 -11.04 -6.57
CA ARG A 57 6.91 -10.98 -7.75
C ARG A 57 6.33 -10.08 -8.84
N GLN A 58 5.04 -10.20 -9.15
CA GLN A 58 4.41 -9.37 -10.18
C GLN A 58 4.45 -7.88 -9.82
N ALA A 59 4.14 -7.54 -8.56
CA ALA A 59 4.19 -6.15 -8.11
C ALA A 59 5.61 -5.57 -8.04
N LEU A 60 6.62 -6.42 -7.85
CA LEU A 60 8.04 -6.03 -7.95
C LEU A 60 8.49 -5.80 -9.39
N VAL A 61 8.06 -6.66 -10.31
CA VAL A 61 8.39 -6.56 -11.75
C VAL A 61 7.72 -5.33 -12.37
N ASP A 62 6.43 -5.12 -12.10
CA ASP A 62 5.69 -3.96 -12.56
C ASP A 62 4.83 -3.35 -11.42
N PRO A 63 5.29 -2.25 -10.80
CA PRO A 63 4.57 -1.56 -9.74
C PRO A 63 3.23 -0.92 -10.16
N THR A 64 2.91 -0.90 -11.46
CA THR A 64 1.68 -0.31 -12.03
C THR A 64 0.59 -1.34 -12.29
N VAL A 65 0.89 -2.63 -12.16
CA VAL A 65 -0.05 -3.73 -12.31
C VAL A 65 -1.25 -3.57 -11.37
N THR A 66 -2.45 -3.79 -11.90
CA THR A 66 -3.69 -3.70 -11.15
C THR A 66 -4.02 -5.02 -10.43
N HIS A 67 -4.81 -4.93 -9.37
CA HIS A 67 -5.23 -6.11 -8.61
C HIS A 67 -5.98 -7.15 -9.47
N SER A 68 -6.71 -6.72 -10.50
CA SER A 68 -7.43 -7.62 -11.41
C SER A 68 -6.48 -8.47 -12.25
N THR A 69 -5.39 -7.87 -12.74
CA THR A 69 -4.38 -8.59 -13.51
C THR A 69 -3.64 -9.59 -12.63
N ILE A 70 -3.28 -9.20 -11.40
CA ILE A 70 -2.67 -10.12 -10.43
C ILE A 70 -3.58 -11.29 -10.13
N ARG A 71 -4.86 -11.00 -9.88
CA ARG A 71 -5.86 -12.03 -9.59
C ARG A 71 -6.02 -13.01 -10.75
N ALA A 72 -6.00 -12.53 -12.00
CA ALA A 72 -6.13 -13.38 -13.17
C ALA A 72 -4.95 -14.36 -13.31
N ASP A 73 -3.73 -13.93 -13.03
CA ASP A 73 -2.53 -14.78 -13.14
C ASP A 73 -2.42 -15.81 -12.01
N VAL A 74 -2.84 -15.46 -10.79
CA VAL A 74 -2.74 -16.36 -9.63
C VAL A 74 -3.74 -17.53 -9.72
N GLY A 75 -4.83 -17.38 -10.48
CA GLY A 75 -5.80 -18.46 -10.75
C GLY A 75 -6.67 -18.88 -9.56
N VAL A 76 -6.54 -18.22 -8.41
CA VAL A 76 -7.33 -18.48 -7.21
C VAL A 76 -8.38 -17.39 -7.03
N ALA A 77 -9.57 -17.77 -6.53
CA ALA A 77 -10.63 -16.84 -6.18
C ALA A 77 -10.24 -15.99 -4.95
N ILE A 78 -9.40 -14.98 -5.18
CA ILE A 78 -8.87 -14.08 -4.17
C ILE A 78 -9.62 -12.74 -4.23
N VAL A 79 -9.99 -12.22 -3.06
CA VAL A 79 -10.57 -10.87 -2.93
C VAL A 79 -9.45 -9.83 -3.08
N PRO A 80 -9.65 -8.69 -3.77
CA PRO A 80 -8.62 -7.65 -3.94
C PRO A 80 -7.97 -7.16 -2.63
N GLN A 81 -8.70 -7.22 -1.52
CA GLN A 81 -8.20 -6.89 -0.19
C GLN A 81 -7.05 -7.81 0.25
N THR A 82 -7.09 -9.09 -0.10
CA THR A 82 -6.03 -10.05 0.20
C THR A 82 -4.74 -9.67 -0.54
N ILE A 83 -4.84 -9.30 -1.82
CA ILE A 83 -3.70 -8.81 -2.61
C ILE A 83 -3.11 -7.55 -1.95
N SER A 84 -3.95 -6.59 -1.59
CA SER A 84 -3.51 -5.35 -0.91
C SER A 84 -2.79 -5.65 0.41
N ARG A 85 -3.31 -6.63 1.18
CA ARG A 85 -2.69 -7.07 2.42
C ARG A 85 -1.32 -7.72 2.17
N HIS A 86 -1.16 -8.57 1.16
CA HIS A 86 0.14 -9.17 0.82
C HIS A 86 1.16 -8.11 0.41
N LEU A 87 0.75 -7.12 -0.39
CA LEU A 87 1.62 -6.01 -0.76
C LEU A 87 2.03 -5.19 0.47
N ALA A 88 1.10 -4.95 1.41
CA ALA A 88 1.39 -4.25 2.66
C ALA A 88 2.33 -5.04 3.59
N GLU A 89 2.17 -6.38 3.69
CA GLU A 89 3.06 -7.26 4.46
C GLU A 89 4.52 -7.14 3.97
N GLU A 90 4.73 -6.96 2.66
CA GLU A 90 6.05 -6.78 2.04
C GLU A 90 6.48 -5.31 1.86
N ASN A 91 5.73 -4.36 2.45
CA ASN A 91 5.96 -2.91 2.32
C ASN A 91 5.98 -2.38 0.86
N LEU A 92 5.32 -3.08 -0.05
CA LEU A 92 5.18 -2.67 -1.45
C LEU A 92 4.04 -1.68 -1.59
N LYS A 93 4.39 -0.47 -2.05
CA LYS A 93 3.41 0.58 -2.35
C LYS A 93 3.14 0.63 -3.85
N SER A 94 1.86 0.73 -4.20
CA SER A 94 1.46 1.06 -5.57
C SER A 94 2.10 2.38 -5.98
N LYS A 95 2.83 2.38 -7.10
CA LYS A 95 3.35 3.59 -7.71
C LYS A 95 2.38 4.02 -8.80
N ARG A 96 1.70 5.15 -8.60
CA ARG A 96 0.96 5.78 -9.68
C ARG A 96 1.94 6.61 -10.51
N PRO A 97 2.06 6.39 -11.83
CA PRO A 97 2.82 7.32 -12.66
C PRO A 97 2.18 8.70 -12.50
N PHE A 98 3.01 9.71 -12.27
CA PHE A 98 2.55 11.09 -12.27
C PHE A 98 1.94 11.38 -13.63
N ARG A 99 0.63 11.59 -13.68
CA ARG A 99 -0.04 12.07 -14.90
C ARG A 99 0.43 13.50 -15.11
N ALA A 100 1.49 13.69 -15.89
CA ALA A 100 1.84 15.01 -16.38
C ALA A 100 0.65 15.50 -17.20
N LEU A 101 -0.07 16.50 -16.69
CA LEU A 101 -1.06 17.22 -17.47
C LEU A 101 -0.28 17.81 -18.65
N PRO A 102 -0.63 17.51 -19.91
CA PRO A 102 0.00 18.19 -21.02
C PRO A 102 -0.28 19.68 -20.85
N LEU A 103 0.77 20.45 -20.59
CA LEU A 103 0.68 21.90 -20.65
C LEU A 103 0.25 22.23 -22.07
N ARG A 104 -1.01 22.68 -22.25
CA ARG A 104 -1.47 23.19 -23.53
C ARG A 104 -0.61 24.39 -23.87
N LEU A 105 0.40 24.20 -24.72
CA LEU A 105 1.07 25.30 -25.41
C LEU A 105 0.07 25.86 -26.42
N GLN A 106 -0.71 26.84 -25.99
CA GLN A 106 -1.80 27.46 -26.75
C GLN A 106 -1.33 28.40 -27.88
N TRP A 107 -0.04 28.43 -28.19
CA TRP A 107 0.52 29.32 -29.20
C TRP A 107 1.16 28.52 -30.33
N THR A 108 0.32 28.15 -31.30
CA THR A 108 0.76 27.58 -32.56
C THR A 108 1.54 28.63 -33.36
N VAL A 109 2.73 28.26 -33.85
CA VAL A 109 3.65 29.06 -34.70
C VAL A 109 2.93 29.76 -35.87
N LYS A 110 1.83 29.18 -36.36
CA LYS A 110 0.95 29.76 -37.39
C LYS A 110 0.39 31.14 -37.03
N LYS A 111 0.09 31.40 -35.74
CA LYS A 111 -0.46 32.69 -35.28
C LYS A 111 0.62 33.77 -35.18
N PHE A 112 1.87 33.38 -34.91
CA PHE A 112 3.02 34.29 -34.87
C PHE A 112 3.39 34.78 -36.28
N ILE A 113 3.40 33.87 -37.27
CA ILE A 113 3.65 34.23 -38.68
C ILE A 113 2.54 35.13 -39.23
N PHE A 114 1.28 34.86 -38.91
CA PHE A 114 0.15 35.70 -39.37
C PHE A 114 0.19 37.11 -38.79
N TYR A 115 0.57 37.28 -37.52
CA TYR A 115 0.69 38.61 -36.88
C TYR A 115 1.88 39.42 -37.42
N PHE A 116 3.00 38.75 -37.74
CA PHE A 116 4.19 39.43 -38.30
C PHE A 116 4.01 39.84 -39.76
N PHE A 117 3.22 39.08 -40.55
CA PHE A 117 3.00 39.37 -41.98
C PHE A 117 1.84 40.35 -42.24
N THR A 118 0.89 40.52 -41.30
CA THR A 118 -0.29 41.39 -41.49
C THR A 118 -0.16 42.76 -40.83
N ASN A 119 0.84 42.99 -39.96
CA ASN A 119 1.00 44.23 -39.20
C ASN A 119 2.30 44.99 -39.53
N LEU A 120 2.82 44.85 -40.75
CA LEU A 120 3.84 45.76 -41.28
C LEU A 120 3.52 46.13 -42.74
N PRO A 121 2.74 47.20 -42.97
CA PRO A 121 3.06 48.06 -44.08
C PRO A 121 2.75 49.53 -43.77
N GLN A 122 3.73 50.32 -43.34
CA GLN A 122 3.68 51.79 -43.44
C GLN A 122 5.08 52.41 -43.50
N ILE A 123 6.02 51.88 -44.28
CA ILE A 123 7.16 52.70 -44.73
C ILE A 123 7.57 52.19 -46.11
N PHE A 124 7.72 53.11 -47.07
CA PHE A 124 8.07 52.93 -48.49
C PHE A 124 6.93 52.75 -49.50
N THR A 125 6.09 53.78 -49.58
CA THR A 125 5.65 54.31 -50.88
C THR A 125 6.06 55.77 -50.99
N GLY A 126 7.10 56.07 -51.76
CA GLY A 126 7.54 57.44 -52.05
C GLY A 126 8.79 57.50 -52.93
N CYS A 127 8.66 58.24 -54.05
CA CYS A 127 9.62 58.53 -55.14
C CYS A 127 9.90 57.36 -56.10
N MET A 128 9.45 57.38 -57.37
CA MET A 128 9.87 58.27 -58.49
C MET A 128 11.39 58.38 -58.63
#